data_AF-A0A929PZA4-F1
#
_entry.id   AF-A0A929PZA4-F1
#
_cell.length_a   1.000
_cell.length_b   1.000
_cell.length_c   1.000
_cell.angle_alpha   90.00
_cell.angle_beta   90.00
_cell.angle_gamma   90.00
#
_symmetry.space_group_name_H-M   'P 1'
#
loop_
_entity.id
_entity.type
_entity.pdbx_description
1 polymer ?
#
loop_
_entity_poly.entity_id
_entity_poly.type
_entity_poly.pdbx_seq_one_letter_code
_entity_poly.pdbx_strand_id
1 'polypeptide(L)'
;MSSIPQFSVSLHVVVSSLDENTVQVVQDQLKTFIPEFSFSPMREQSSLQDCIEFYASAQISADQRQLLIDSLDNDWDKDEDDDMFWAYGFNTRMFNPLVYYMQLDFQKLSAK
;
A
#
# COMPACT_ATOMS: atom_id res chain seq x y z
N MET A 1 -6.85 0.03 -22.78
CA MET A 1 -7.08 -1.42 -22.76
C MET A 1 -7.41 -1.76 -21.31
N SER A 2 -8.63 -2.21 -21.02
CA SER A 2 -8.99 -2.59 -19.65
C SER A 2 -8.35 -3.95 -19.38
N SER A 3 -7.25 -3.96 -18.63
CA SER A 3 -6.59 -5.19 -18.20
C SER A 3 -7.50 -5.92 -17.21
N ILE A 4 -7.77 -7.19 -17.46
CA ILE A 4 -8.64 -8.01 -16.61
C ILE A 4 -7.99 -8.14 -15.22
N PRO A 5 -8.71 -7.87 -14.12
CA PRO A 5 -8.17 -8.07 -12.78
C PRO A 5 -7.82 -9.54 -12.53
N GLN A 6 -6.64 -9.76 -11.95
CA GLN A 6 -6.07 -11.09 -11.69
C GLN A 6 -5.69 -11.26 -10.21
N PHE A 7 -5.55 -10.16 -9.47
CA PHE A 7 -5.18 -10.15 -8.07
C PHE A 7 -6.16 -9.28 -7.28
N SER A 8 -6.45 -9.67 -6.05
CA SER A 8 -6.84 -8.75 -5.00
C SER A 8 -5.57 -8.25 -4.33
N VAL A 9 -5.46 -6.95 -4.09
CA VAL A 9 -4.37 -6.37 -3.30
C VAL A 9 -4.95 -5.75 -2.04
N SER A 10 -4.26 -5.94 -0.92
CA SER A 10 -4.49 -5.22 0.33
C SER A 10 -3.20 -4.52 0.74
N LEU A 11 -3.31 -3.25 1.12
CA LEU A 11 -2.22 -2.45 1.65
C LEU A 11 -2.54 -2.08 3.09
N HIS A 12 -1.57 -2.23 3.98
CA HIS A 12 -1.56 -1.59 5.29
C HIS A 12 -0.53 -0.47 5.24
N VAL A 13 -0.93 0.74 5.60
CA VAL A 13 -0.06 1.92 5.54
C VAL A 13 -0.11 2.63 6.88
N VAL A 14 1.06 2.92 7.43
CA VAL A 14 1.24 3.76 8.63
C VAL A 14 1.95 5.04 8.22
N VAL A 15 1.33 6.17 8.51
CA VAL A 15 1.84 7.51 8.20
C VAL A 15 2.29 8.17 9.51
N SER A 16 3.50 8.72 9.53
CA SER A 16 4.09 9.42 10.69
C SER A 16 3.54 10.84 10.84
N SER A 17 2.22 10.96 10.96
CA SER A 17 1.50 12.20 11.22
C SER A 17 0.12 11.93 11.82
N LEU A 18 -0.34 12.83 12.70
CA LEU A 18 -1.72 12.88 13.20
C LEU A 18 -2.64 13.79 12.39
N ASP A 19 -2.11 14.52 11.41
CA ASP A 19 -2.91 15.37 10.54
C ASP A 19 -3.60 14.54 9.46
N GLU A 20 -4.93 14.39 9.56
CA GLU A 20 -5.73 13.66 8.58
C GLU A 20 -5.58 14.22 7.15
N ASN A 21 -5.32 15.52 6.98
CA ASN A 21 -5.10 16.09 5.63
C ASN A 21 -3.83 15.52 5.01
N THR A 22 -2.77 15.37 5.80
CA THR A 22 -1.54 14.71 5.40
C THR A 22 -1.79 13.26 4.98
N VAL A 23 -2.62 12.53 5.73
CA VAL A 23 -2.99 11.14 5.39
C VAL A 23 -3.81 11.08 4.10
N GLN A 24 -4.73 12.03 3.88
CA GLN A 24 -5.47 12.14 2.62
C GLN A 24 -4.55 12.36 1.41
N VAL A 25 -3.49 13.18 1.55
CA VAL A 25 -2.48 13.34 0.48
C VAL A 25 -1.79 12.02 0.15
N VAL A 26 -1.48 11.19 1.15
CA VAL A 26 -0.92 9.84 0.91
C VAL A 26 -1.93 8.95 0.17
N GLN A 27 -3.20 8.98 0.55
CA GLN A 27 -4.27 8.23 -0.14
C GLN A 27 -4.46 8.70 -1.58
N ASP A 28 -4.42 10.01 -1.83
CA ASP A 28 -4.54 10.57 -3.17
C ASP A 28 -3.35 10.19 -4.05
N GLN A 29 -2.13 10.15 -3.48
CA GLN A 29 -0.95 9.63 -4.19
C GLN A 29 -1.11 8.15 -4.53
N LEU A 30 -1.62 7.30 -3.62
CA LEU A 30 -1.91 5.90 -3.91
C LEU A 30 -2.90 5.75 -5.08
N LYS A 31 -3.91 6.62 -5.17
CA LYS A 31 -4.85 6.65 -6.30
C LYS A 31 -4.22 7.04 -7.64
N THR A 32 -3.06 7.69 -7.65
CA THR A 32 -2.34 7.95 -8.91
C THR A 32 -1.74 6.68 -9.52
N PHE A 33 -1.45 5.68 -8.69
CA PHE A 33 -1.00 4.36 -9.15
C PHE A 33 -2.19 3.47 -9.50
N ILE A 34 -3.18 3.38 -8.61
CA ILE A 34 -4.39 2.56 -8.77
C ILE A 34 -5.62 3.40 -8.39
N PRO A 35 -6.32 3.99 -9.36
CA PRO A 35 -7.52 4.79 -9.11
C PRO A 35 -8.64 4.06 -8.38
N GLU A 36 -8.67 2.73 -8.48
CA GLU A 36 -9.69 1.86 -7.90
C GLU A 36 -9.52 1.58 -6.40
N PHE A 37 -8.46 2.10 -5.77
CA PHE A 37 -8.26 1.90 -4.33
C PHE A 37 -9.45 2.41 -3.50
N SER A 38 -9.98 1.52 -2.68
CA SER A 38 -10.89 1.83 -1.59
C SER A 38 -10.11 1.87 -0.28
N PHE A 39 -10.46 2.79 0.61
CA PHE A 39 -9.72 3.01 1.86
C PHE A 39 -10.59 2.70 3.06
N SER A 40 -10.00 2.10 4.09
CA SER A 40 -10.63 2.00 5.41
C SER A 40 -10.70 3.37 6.09
N PRO A 41 -11.51 3.53 7.15
CA PRO A 41 -11.34 4.65 8.06
C PRO A 41 -9.91 4.73 8.58
N MET A 42 -9.42 5.94 8.76
CA MET A 42 -8.14 6.25 9.41
C MET A 42 -8.26 6.02 10.91
N ARG A 43 -7.18 5.55 11.54
CA ARG A 43 -7.13 5.34 13.00
C ARG A 43 -5.73 5.69 13.51
N GLU A 44 -5.64 6.18 14.74
CA GLU A 44 -4.34 6.29 15.40
C GLU A 44 -3.73 4.90 15.59
N GLN A 45 -2.45 4.78 15.27
CA GLN A 45 -1.71 3.53 15.38
C GLN A 45 -1.42 3.27 16.87
N SER A 46 -1.93 2.16 17.41
CA SER A 46 -1.96 1.92 18.86
C SER A 46 -0.60 1.69 19.53
N SER A 47 0.43 1.33 18.76
CA SER A 47 1.79 0.99 19.21
C SER A 47 2.84 2.04 18.86
N LEU A 48 2.49 3.08 18.09
CA LEU A 48 3.39 4.10 17.57
C LEU A 48 2.80 5.48 17.85
N GLN A 49 3.59 6.30 18.52
CA GLN A 49 3.18 7.66 18.83
C GLN A 49 3.08 8.50 17.55
N ASP A 50 2.07 9.38 17.51
CA ASP A 50 1.87 10.37 16.46
C ASP A 50 1.76 9.78 15.04
N CYS A 51 1.24 8.56 14.93
CA CYS A 51 1.04 7.86 13.66
C CYS A 51 -0.44 7.54 13.41
N ILE A 52 -0.86 7.66 12.16
CA ILE A 52 -2.16 7.18 11.68
C ILE A 52 -1.95 5.97 10.78
N GLU A 53 -2.78 4.94 10.96
CA GLU A 53 -2.86 3.80 10.06
C GLU A 53 -4.17 3.77 9.26
N PHE A 54 -4.09 3.20 8.07
CA PHE A 54 -5.24 2.85 7.25
C PHE A 54 -4.93 1.64 6.37
N TYR A 55 -5.98 1.06 5.81
CA TYR A 55 -5.89 0.01 4.81
C TYR A 55 -6.40 0.51 3.47
N ALA A 56 -5.80 0.04 2.38
CA ALA A 56 -6.31 0.22 1.02
C ALA A 56 -6.51 -1.13 0.34
N SER A 57 -7.52 -1.27 -0.51
CA SER A 57 -7.72 -2.49 -1.28
C SER A 57 -8.28 -2.23 -2.68
N ALA A 58 -7.91 -3.09 -3.62
CA ALA A 58 -8.37 -3.03 -5.01
C ALA A 58 -8.26 -4.42 -5.67
N GLN A 59 -8.97 -4.59 -6.79
CA GLN A 59 -8.68 -5.67 -7.73
C GLN A 59 -7.84 -5.12 -8.87
N ILE A 60 -6.71 -5.77 -9.15
CA ILE A 60 -5.68 -5.25 -10.06
C ILE A 60 -5.23 -6.31 -11.06
N SER A 61 -4.73 -5.85 -12.21
CA SER A 61 -4.06 -6.70 -13.20
C SER A 61 -2.62 -7.03 -12.80
N ALA A 62 -1.97 -7.98 -13.49
CA ALA A 62 -0.55 -8.28 -13.27
C ALA A 62 0.36 -7.07 -13.49
N ASP A 63 0.09 -6.25 -14.51
CA ASP A 63 0.88 -5.05 -14.81
C ASP A 63 0.78 -4.02 -13.66
N GLN A 64 -0.41 -3.87 -13.10
CA GLN A 64 -0.64 -3.02 -11.94
C GLN A 64 0.03 -3.58 -10.67
N ARG A 65 0.05 -4.90 -10.49
CA ARG A 65 0.81 -5.54 -9.40
C ARG A 65 2.30 -5.19 -9.50
N GLN A 66 2.88 -5.32 -10.68
CA GLN A 66 4.30 -4.98 -10.90
C GLN A 66 4.55 -3.48 -10.71
N LEU A 67 3.66 -2.62 -11.21
CA LEU A 67 3.73 -1.18 -11.00
C LEU A 67 3.80 -0.81 -9.52
N LEU A 68 2.94 -1.43 -8.68
CA LEU A 68 2.93 -1.17 -7.24
C LEU A 68 4.25 -1.60 -6.59
N ILE A 69 4.74 -2.79 -6.90
CA ILE A 69 6.00 -3.31 -6.36
C ILE A 69 7.16 -2.38 -6.73
N ASP A 70 7.24 -1.95 -7.98
CA ASP A 70 8.36 -1.14 -8.48
C ASP A 70 8.31 0.33 -8.02
N SER A 71 7.12 0.84 -7.69
CA SER A 71 6.91 2.28 -7.46
C SER A 71 6.70 2.67 -6.01
N LEU A 72 6.19 1.77 -5.18
CA LEU A 72 5.82 2.12 -3.81
C LEU A 72 7.00 2.09 -2.83
N ASP A 73 7.97 1.20 -3.04
CA ASP A 73 9.23 1.18 -2.30
C ASP A 73 10.36 0.64 -3.18
N ASN A 74 11.61 0.97 -2.85
CA ASN A 74 12.78 0.60 -3.64
C ASN A 74 13.52 -0.65 -3.12
N ASP A 75 13.23 -1.12 -1.91
CA ASP A 75 13.96 -2.20 -1.23
C ASP A 75 13.04 -2.97 -0.28
N TRP A 76 12.06 -3.64 -0.88
CA TRP A 76 11.10 -4.46 -0.15
C TRP A 76 11.78 -5.63 0.57
N ASP A 77 11.46 -5.77 1.86
CA ASP A 77 11.51 -7.09 2.50
C ASP A 77 10.34 -7.92 1.94
N LYS A 78 10.60 -9.22 1.75
CA LYS A 78 9.60 -10.19 1.26
C LYS A 78 9.88 -11.56 1.84
N ASP A 79 8.83 -12.32 2.10
CA ASP A 79 8.95 -13.74 2.37
C ASP A 79 9.09 -14.51 1.04
N GLU A 80 9.98 -15.50 0.98
CA GLU A 80 10.24 -16.26 -0.26
C GLU A 80 9.02 -17.08 -0.72
N ASP A 81 8.11 -17.38 0.20
CA ASP A 81 6.94 -18.24 -0.01
C ASP A 81 5.62 -17.45 -0.18
N ASP A 82 5.59 -16.16 0.17
CA ASP A 82 4.35 -15.38 0.22
C ASP A 82 4.37 -14.19 -0.74
N ASP A 83 3.21 -13.91 -1.35
CA ASP A 83 2.91 -12.72 -2.15
C ASP A 83 2.83 -11.43 -1.28
N MET A 84 3.62 -11.38 -0.20
CA MET A 84 3.64 -10.34 0.82
C MET A 84 4.97 -9.57 0.77
N PHE A 85 4.87 -8.25 0.67
CA PHE A 85 5.99 -7.33 0.68
C PHE A 85 5.81 -6.33 1.81
N TRP A 86 6.85 -6.00 2.56
CA TRP A 86 6.80 -4.97 3.58
C TRP A 86 8.08 -4.17 3.65
N ALA A 87 7.99 -2.95 4.16
CA ALA A 87 9.14 -2.09 4.36
C ALA A 87 8.86 -1.05 5.44
N TYR A 88 9.93 -0.53 6.04
CA TYR A 88 9.88 0.60 6.94
C TYR A 88 10.55 1.82 6.30
N GLY A 89 9.95 2.99 6.41
CA GLY A 89 10.47 4.21 5.78
C GLY A 89 11.79 4.73 6.38
N PHE A 90 12.32 4.11 7.46
CA PHE A 90 13.60 4.53 8.06
C PHE A 90 14.82 3.94 7.34
N ASN A 91 14.68 2.80 6.66
CA ASN A 91 15.77 2.12 5.95
C ASN A 91 15.58 2.10 4.42
N THR A 92 14.39 2.42 3.92
CA THR A 92 14.07 2.40 2.49
C THR A 92 13.63 3.78 1.98
N ARG A 93 13.37 3.87 0.66
CA ARG A 93 12.83 5.04 -0.02
C ARG A 93 11.44 4.73 -0.55
N MET A 94 10.46 5.08 0.27
CA MET A 94 9.03 5.01 -0.05
C MET A 94 8.62 6.06 -1.10
N PHE A 95 7.48 5.81 -1.76
CA PHE A 95 6.84 6.78 -2.66
C PHE A 95 6.47 8.10 -1.98
N ASN A 96 6.26 8.08 -0.66
CA ASN A 96 6.00 9.25 0.16
C ASN A 96 6.87 9.23 1.42
N PRO A 97 7.59 10.32 1.75
CA PRO A 97 8.51 10.36 2.89
C PRO A 97 7.83 10.30 4.27
N LEU A 98 6.51 10.43 4.34
CA LEU A 98 5.72 10.35 5.57
C LEU A 98 5.18 8.94 5.83
N VAL A 99 5.38 8.00 4.90
CA VAL A 99 5.04 6.60 5.14
C VAL A 99 6.11 5.98 6.02
N TYR A 100 5.73 5.65 7.25
CA TYR A 100 6.60 4.99 8.23
C TYR A 100 6.69 3.49 8.01
N TYR A 101 5.57 2.85 7.68
CA TYR A 101 5.50 1.41 7.42
C TYR A 101 4.48 1.16 6.32
N MET A 102 4.77 0.16 5.50
CA MET A 102 3.85 -0.32 4.48
C MET A 102 3.98 -1.82 4.31
N GLN A 103 2.84 -2.47 4.11
CA GLN A 103 2.75 -3.88 3.74
C GLN A 103 1.77 -4.03 2.57
N LEU A 104 2.16 -4.81 1.57
CA LEU A 104 1.36 -5.21 0.41
C LEU A 104 1.14 -6.72 0.48
N ASP A 105 -0.12 -7.14 0.37
CA ASP A 105 -0.50 -8.55 0.26
C ASP A 105 -1.28 -8.72 -1.05
N PHE A 106 -0.80 -9.62 -1.93
CA PHE A 106 -1.49 -10.00 -3.15
C PHE A 106 -2.11 -11.39 -3.03
N GLN A 107 -3.40 -11.49 -3.37
CA GLN A 107 -4.11 -12.75 -3.50
C GLN A 107 -4.52 -12.98 -4.94
N LYS A 108 -4.05 -14.08 -5.55
CA LYS A 108 -4.46 -14.44 -6.90
C LYS A 108 -5.95 -14.76 -6.92
N LEU A 109 -6.68 -14.12 -7.82
CA LEU A 109 -8.09 -14.41 -8.06
C LEU A 109 -8.15 -15.75 -8.82
N SER A 110 -8.79 -16.76 -8.24
CA SER A 110 -9.04 -18.01 -8.94
C SER A 110 -9.90 -17.75 -10.17
N ALA A 111 -9.41 -18.16 -11.35
CA ALA A 111 -10.23 -18.20 -12.55
C ALA A 111 -11.40 -19.17 -12.29
N LYS A 112 -12.63 -18.67 -12.42
CA LYS A 112 -13.81 -19.54 -12.52
C LYS A 112 -13.86 -20.17 -13.90
#